data_AF-A0A3B0TEI5-F1
#
_entry.id   AF-A0A3B0TEI5-F1
#
_cell.length_a   1.000
_cell.length_b   1.000
_cell.length_c   1.000
_cell.angle_alpha   90.00
_cell.angle_beta   90.00
_cell.angle_gamma   90.00
#
_symmetry.space_group_name_H-M   'P 1'
#
loop_
_entity.id
_entity.type
_entity.pdbx_description
1 polymer ?
#
loop_
_entity_poly.entity_id
_entity_poly.type
_entity_poly.pdbx_seq_one_letter_code
_entity_poly.pdbx_strand_id
1 'polypeptide(L)'
;MRPINPKQKHTTFSKQWHPHQIAIVDDMQVLLAKIKDEFVWHAHEKEDELFQVLKRTLHMQFRDRTEVVEESEIIVVPKGVEHC
;
A
#
# COMPACT_ATOMS: atom_id res chain seq x y z
N MET A 1 13.82 15.88 12.89
CA MET A 1 12.84 15.30 11.94
C MET A 1 13.12 15.88 10.55
N ARG A 2 13.03 15.07 9.48
CA ARG A 2 13.24 15.53 8.09
C ARG A 2 12.07 15.05 7.22
N PRO A 3 11.63 15.84 6.23
CA PRO A 3 10.60 15.40 5.30
C PRO A 3 11.09 14.18 4.49
N ILE A 4 10.18 13.26 4.20
CA ILE A 4 10.44 12.11 3.33
C ILE A 4 9.73 12.38 2.00
N ASN A 5 10.46 12.25 0.90
CA ASN A 5 9.88 12.27 -0.45
C ASN A 5 9.75 10.82 -0.95
N PRO A 6 8.53 10.24 -1.00
CA PRO A 6 8.35 8.87 -1.46
C PRO A 6 8.79 8.64 -2.90
N LYS A 7 8.60 9.62 -3.79
CA LYS A 7 9.04 9.53 -5.19
C LYS A 7 10.56 9.39 -5.29
N GLN A 8 11.31 10.11 -4.45
CA GLN A 8 12.77 9.98 -4.36
C GLN A 8 13.19 8.66 -3.71
N LYS A 9 12.55 8.26 -2.59
CA LYS A 9 12.88 6.96 -1.96
C LYS A 9 12.59 5.78 -2.87
N HIS A 10 11.55 5.84 -3.70
CA HIS A 10 11.23 4.81 -4.68
C HIS A 10 12.39 4.55 -5.68
N THR A 11 13.26 5.53 -5.94
CA THR A 11 14.40 5.33 -6.86
C THR A 11 15.59 4.63 -6.20
N THR A 12 15.61 4.45 -4.87
CA THR A 12 16.76 3.88 -4.15
C THR A 12 16.73 2.36 -4.06
N PHE A 13 15.66 1.72 -4.55
CA PHE A 13 15.53 0.26 -4.60
C PHE A 13 14.76 -0.16 -5.86
N SER A 14 14.98 -1.39 -6.32
CA SER A 14 14.35 -1.94 -7.54
C SER A 14 13.57 -3.22 -7.30
N LYS A 15 13.76 -3.88 -6.14
CA LYS A 15 13.13 -5.15 -5.80
C LYS A 15 11.61 -4.98 -5.70
N GLN A 16 10.88 -5.87 -6.36
CA GLN A 16 9.42 -5.97 -6.25
C GLN A 16 9.03 -6.82 -5.04
N TRP A 17 7.81 -6.63 -4.54
CA TRP A 17 7.24 -7.40 -3.43
C TRP A 17 8.14 -7.39 -2.17
N HIS A 18 8.81 -6.27 -1.95
CA HIS A 18 9.69 -6.06 -0.81
C HIS A 18 9.36 -4.73 -0.16
N PRO A 19 8.40 -4.70 0.78
CA PRO A 19 8.04 -3.48 1.49
C PRO A 19 9.22 -2.92 2.27
N HIS A 20 9.51 -1.63 2.09
CA HIS A 20 10.54 -0.92 2.83
C HIS A 20 9.88 0.02 3.84
N GLN A 21 10.17 -0.16 5.13
CA GLN A 21 9.74 0.78 6.16
C GLN A 21 10.46 2.12 5.98
N ILE A 22 9.70 3.18 5.72
CA ILE A 22 10.23 4.53 5.50
C ILE A 22 10.00 5.47 6.68
N ALA A 23 9.00 5.18 7.52
CA ALA A 23 8.71 5.90 8.76
C ALA A 23 7.91 5.01 9.74
N ILE A 24 7.78 5.45 10.98
CA ILE A 24 6.89 4.91 12.01
C ILE A 24 6.01 6.07 12.49
N VAL A 25 4.72 5.82 12.64
CA VAL A 25 3.74 6.73 13.26
C VAL A 25 3.10 5.97 14.41
N ASP A 26 3.43 6.34 15.64
CA ASP A 26 3.08 5.58 16.84
C ASP A 26 3.50 4.10 16.75
N ASP A 27 2.54 3.18 16.65
CA ASP A 27 2.74 1.74 16.45
C ASP A 27 2.52 1.28 15.00
N MET A 28 2.23 2.20 14.07
CA MET A 28 2.03 1.92 12.64
C MET A 28 3.30 2.14 11.83
N GLN A 29 3.44 1.35 10.77
CA GLN A 29 4.55 1.47 9.81
C GLN A 29 4.07 2.17 8.54
N VAL A 30 4.88 3.11 8.04
CA VAL A 30 4.71 3.62 6.68
C VAL A 30 5.64 2.83 5.77
N LEU A 31 5.04 2.01 4.90
CA LEU A 31 5.75 1.13 3.98
C LEU A 31 5.77 1.72 2.57
N LEU A 32 6.86 1.49 1.85
CA LEU A 32 6.98 1.80 0.43
C LEU A 32 7.34 0.52 -0.32
N ALA A 33 6.48 0.10 -1.24
CA ALA A 33 6.62 -1.12 -2.00
C ALA A 33 6.44 -0.89 -3.50
N LYS A 34 7.01 -1.78 -4.31
CA LYS A 34 6.71 -1.92 -5.73
C LYS A 34 6.02 -3.26 -5.92
N ILE A 35 4.78 -3.22 -6.36
CA ILE A 35 3.95 -4.40 -6.57
C ILE A 35 3.69 -4.59 -8.06
N LYS A 36 3.52 -5.84 -8.47
CA LYS A 36 3.23 -6.22 -9.86
C LYS A 36 2.53 -7.57 -9.89
N ASP A 37 1.45 -7.65 -10.66
CA ASP A 37 0.62 -8.85 -10.79
C ASP A 37 -0.14 -9.13 -9.47
N GLU A 38 -0.62 -10.35 -9.29
CA GLU A 38 -1.56 -10.70 -8.22
C GLU A 38 -0.92 -10.79 -6.82
N PHE A 39 -1.68 -10.43 -5.80
CA PHE A 39 -1.35 -10.70 -4.40
C PHE A 39 -2.26 -11.77 -3.80
N VAL A 40 -1.92 -12.22 -2.60
CA VAL A 40 -2.72 -13.22 -1.87
C VAL A 40 -3.88 -12.55 -1.15
N TRP A 41 -5.04 -13.19 -1.16
CA TRP A 41 -6.18 -12.78 -0.33
C TRP A 41 -5.80 -12.83 1.14
N HIS A 42 -6.02 -11.72 1.85
CA HIS A 42 -5.72 -11.59 3.27
C HIS A 42 -6.62 -10.54 3.93
N ALA A 43 -6.61 -10.48 5.26
CA ALA A 43 -7.29 -9.47 6.05
C ALA A 43 -6.46 -9.13 7.29
N HIS A 44 -6.57 -7.88 7.73
CA HIS A 44 -5.97 -7.40 8.96
C HIS A 44 -7.05 -7.28 10.04
N GLU A 45 -7.00 -8.14 11.07
CA GLU A 45 -8.07 -8.21 12.09
C GLU A 45 -8.14 -6.99 13.03
N LYS A 46 -7.04 -6.25 13.17
CA LYS A 46 -6.87 -5.26 14.24
C LYS A 46 -6.63 -3.83 13.76
N GLU A 47 -6.34 -3.66 12.48
CA GLU A 47 -5.89 -2.40 11.91
C GLU A 47 -6.53 -2.18 10.55
N ASP A 48 -6.86 -0.92 10.28
CA ASP A 48 -7.21 -0.49 8.95
C ASP A 48 -5.91 -0.35 8.14
N GLU A 49 -5.96 -0.64 6.84
CA GLU A 49 -4.81 -0.53 5.96
C GLU A 49 -5.03 0.57 4.92
N LEU A 50 -4.08 1.51 4.82
CA LEU A 50 -4.13 2.60 3.85
C LEU A 50 -3.16 2.32 2.71
N PHE A 51 -3.68 2.37 1.48
CA PHE A 51 -2.90 2.32 0.26
C PHE A 51 -2.92 3.67 -0.43
N GLN A 52 -1.74 4.22 -0.72
CA GLN A 52 -1.58 5.39 -1.58
C GLN A 52 -0.83 4.98 -2.84
N VAL A 53 -1.44 5.22 -4.01
CA VAL A 53 -0.82 4.87 -5.28
C VAL A 53 0.07 6.01 -5.73
N LEU A 54 1.39 5.78 -5.74
CA LEU A 54 2.36 6.81 -6.15
C LEU A 54 2.58 6.87 -7.65
N LYS A 55 2.28 5.79 -8.37
CA LYS A 55 2.51 5.66 -9.81
C LYS A 55 1.65 4.54 -10.39
N ARG A 56 1.04 4.77 -11.55
CA ARG A 56 0.11 3.84 -12.23
C ARG A 56 -1.16 3.59 -11.40
N THR A 57 -1.74 2.41 -11.54
CA THR A 57 -3.07 2.06 -11.06
C THR A 57 -2.97 0.78 -10.22
N LEU A 58 -3.70 0.74 -9.12
CA LEU A 58 -3.91 -0.44 -8.28
C LEU A 58 -5.34 -0.93 -8.45
N HIS A 59 -5.52 -2.21 -8.74
CA HIS A 59 -6.83 -2.86 -8.69
C HIS A 59 -6.97 -3.53 -7.33
N MET A 60 -7.70 -2.90 -6.41
CA MET A 60 -7.99 -3.45 -5.09
C MET A 60 -9.18 -4.39 -5.20
N GLN A 61 -8.97 -5.68 -5.00
CA GLN A 61 -10.04 -6.66 -5.10
C GLN A 61 -10.65 -6.93 -3.73
N PHE A 62 -11.97 -6.81 -3.66
CA PHE A 62 -12.80 -7.28 -2.56
C PHE A 62 -13.62 -8.48 -3.04
N ARG A 63 -14.25 -9.21 -2.11
CA ARG A 63 -15.04 -10.41 -2.46
C ARG A 63 -16.22 -10.12 -3.39
N ASP A 64 -16.77 -8.93 -3.33
CA ASP A 64 -17.97 -8.51 -4.05
C ASP A 64 -17.70 -7.54 -5.22
N ARG A 65 -16.52 -6.91 -5.27
CA ARG A 65 -16.19 -5.87 -6.27
C ARG A 65 -14.69 -5.64 -6.40
N THR A 66 -14.33 -4.82 -7.39
CA THR A 66 -12.97 -4.31 -7.56
C THR A 66 -13.01 -2.79 -7.59
N GLU A 67 -12.17 -2.16 -6.78
CA GLU A 67 -11.94 -0.72 -6.83
C GLU A 67 -10.68 -0.44 -7.65
N VAL A 68 -10.77 0.53 -8.56
CA VAL A 68 -9.62 1.03 -9.31
C VAL A 68 -9.09 2.26 -8.59
N VAL A 69 -7.86 2.19 -8.09
CA VAL A 69 -7.21 3.30 -7.38
C VAL A 69 -6.12 3.87 -8.27
N GLU A 70 -6.33 5.08 -8.75
CA GLU A 70 -5.46 5.74 -9.72
C GLU A 70 -4.28 6.47 -9.05
N GLU A 71 -3.35 6.96 -9.87
CA GLU A 71 -2.17 7.67 -9.37
C GLU A 71 -2.56 8.90 -8.53
N SER A 72 -1.95 9.02 -7.36
CA SER A 72 -2.20 10.03 -6.32
C SER A 72 -3.48 9.84 -5.51
N GLU A 73 -4.26 8.79 -5.78
CA GLU A 73 -5.42 8.44 -4.97
C GLU A 73 -5.04 7.59 -3.75
N ILE A 74 -5.99 7.53 -2.81
CA ILE A 74 -5.87 6.78 -1.57
C ILE A 74 -7.12 5.92 -1.41
N ILE A 75 -6.93 4.68 -0.97
CA ILE A 75 -8.00 3.83 -0.45
C ILE A 75 -7.63 3.36 0.96
N VAL A 76 -8.64 3.23 1.81
CA VAL A 76 -8.50 2.61 3.13
C VAL A 76 -9.33 1.35 3.15
N VAL A 77 -8.70 0.23 3.49
CA VAL A 77 -9.36 -1.05 3.73
C VAL A 77 -9.64 -1.16 5.22
N PRO A 78 -10.91 -1.20 5.65
CA PRO A 78 -11.22 -1.37 7.07
C PRO A 78 -10.75 -2.72 7.60
N LYS A 79 -10.39 -2.76 8.88
CA LYS A 79 -10.03 -4.00 9.58
C LYS A 79 -11.09 -5.09 9.41
N GLY A 80 -10.62 -6.33 9.25
CA GLY A 80 -11.46 -7.52 9.01
C GLY A 80 -12.02 -7.63 7.60
N VAL A 81 -11.76 -6.68 6.69
CA VAL A 81 -12.17 -6.78 5.29
C VAL A 81 -11.09 -7.50 4.48
N GLU A 82 -11.49 -8.60 3.86
CA GLU A 82 -10.60 -9.40 3.02
C GLU A 82 -10.37 -8.75 1.65
N HIS A 83 -9.11 -8.68 1.23
CA HIS A 83 -8.71 -8.04 -0.01
C HIS A 83 -7.40 -8.62 -0.60
N CYS A 84 -7.11 -8.27 -1.86
CA CYS A 84 -5.80 -8.50 -2.50
C CYS A 84 -5.45 -7.43 -3.55
#